data_AF-A0A6A5X2N6-F1
#
_entry.id   AF-A0A6A5X2N6-F1
#
_cell.length_a   1.000
_cell.length_b   1.000
_cell.length_c   1.000
_cell.angle_alpha   90.00
_cell.angle_beta   90.00
_cell.angle_gamma   90.00
#
_symmetry.space_group_name_H-M   'P 1'
#
loop_
_entity.id
_entity.type
_entity.pdbx_description
1 polymer ?
#
loop_
_entity_poly.entity_id
_entity_poly.type
_entity_poly.pdbx_seq_one_letter_code
_entity_poly.pdbx_strand_id
1 'polypeptide(L)'
;EPLIRKMINAHKPDPVTGKPPPEAMISVVCIAAFLVPVGEIVFAWTCTPNVPWIAPILAGIPFGAGNCAVFIYASNYLIQSYGIYAASALAGNAVLRSAMGGALPLAGPSMYASLGPHWSGTMLALIEFAMIPIPLIFYRYGHRIRMKSILIRTMREDQEKLDKRKVKATARQERLRVEQEDAELDIEVKTETMGKEKGDLSA
;
A
#
# COMPACT_ATOMS: atom_id res chain seq x y z
N GLU A 1 5.32 -8.21 15.98
CA GLU A 1 5.99 -9.53 15.82
C GLU A 1 7.51 -9.40 15.68
N PRO A 2 8.29 -10.05 16.56
CA PRO A 2 9.76 -9.99 16.56
C PRO A 2 10.41 -10.75 15.39
N LEU A 3 9.73 -11.74 14.78
CA LEU A 3 10.24 -12.51 13.64
C LEU A 3 10.21 -11.71 12.32
N ILE A 4 9.13 -10.97 12.08
CA ILE A 4 9.00 -10.08 10.91
C ILE A 4 10.06 -8.97 10.95
N ARG A 5 10.35 -8.41 12.14
CA ARG A 5 11.42 -7.43 12.33
C ARG A 5 12.83 -7.97 12.04
N LYS A 6 13.11 -9.23 12.39
CA LYS A 6 14.42 -9.88 12.17
C LYS A 6 14.68 -10.13 10.68
N MET A 7 13.64 -10.45 9.92
CA MET A 7 13.73 -10.66 8.47
C MET A 7 13.85 -9.33 7.70
N ILE A 8 13.23 -8.26 8.20
CA ILE A 8 13.36 -6.89 7.63
C ILE A 8 14.75 -6.29 7.88
N ASN A 9 15.35 -6.52 9.05
CA ASN A 9 16.69 -5.98 9.39
C ASN A 9 17.87 -6.75 8.76
N ALA A 10 17.62 -7.87 8.07
CA ALA A 10 18.66 -8.63 7.39
C ALA A 10 19.04 -8.05 6.00
N HIS A 11 18.25 -7.12 5.47
CA HIS A 11 18.58 -6.41 4.23
C HIS A 11 19.38 -5.14 4.51
N LYS A 12 20.47 -4.93 3.75
CA LYS A 12 21.32 -3.75 3.87
C LYS A 12 20.50 -2.48 3.59
N PRO A 13 20.49 -1.49 4.49
CA PRO A 13 19.81 -0.22 4.27
C PRO A 13 20.41 0.52 3.07
N ASP A 14 19.54 1.12 2.26
CA ASP A 14 19.93 1.90 1.08
C ASP A 14 20.58 3.23 1.52
N PRO A 15 21.78 3.58 1.04
CA PRO A 15 22.60 4.68 1.57
C PRO A 15 22.07 6.10 1.30
N VAL A 16 20.95 6.27 0.60
CA VAL A 16 20.41 7.60 0.24
C VAL A 16 19.22 8.01 1.12
N THR A 17 18.50 7.05 1.70
CA THR A 17 17.21 7.32 2.40
C THR A 17 17.16 6.83 3.84
N GLY A 18 18.12 6.00 4.29
CA GLY A 18 18.20 5.52 5.67
C GLY A 18 17.00 4.67 6.14
N LYS A 19 16.14 4.24 5.21
CA LYS A 19 14.95 3.40 5.46
C LYS A 19 15.17 2.01 4.86
N PRO A 20 14.66 0.94 5.49
CA PRO A 20 14.76 -0.41 4.94
C PRO A 20 14.11 -0.43 3.55
N PRO A 21 14.79 -0.99 2.53
CA PRO A 21 14.31 -0.91 1.17
C PRO A 21 12.99 -1.68 1.01
N PRO A 22 12.11 -1.24 0.08
CA PRO A 22 10.80 -1.87 -0.17
C PRO A 22 10.91 -3.34 -0.60
N GLU A 23 12.10 -3.81 -0.97
CA GLU A 23 12.38 -5.21 -1.26
C GLU A 23 12.29 -6.14 -0.03
N ALA A 24 12.52 -5.63 1.19
CA ALA A 24 12.36 -6.44 2.39
C ALA A 24 10.92 -6.98 2.55
N MET A 25 9.93 -6.21 2.08
CA MET A 25 8.51 -6.61 2.09
C MET A 25 8.21 -7.73 1.10
N ILE A 26 8.94 -7.79 -0.03
CA ILE A 26 8.74 -8.83 -1.04
C ILE A 26 9.16 -10.21 -0.54
N SER A 27 10.15 -10.30 0.36
CA SER A 27 10.52 -11.57 0.98
C SER A 27 9.36 -12.23 1.75
N VAL A 28 8.52 -11.41 2.40
CA VAL A 28 7.31 -11.88 3.09
C VAL A 28 6.23 -12.27 2.07
N VAL A 29 6.11 -11.52 0.97
CA VAL A 29 5.19 -11.84 -0.14
C VAL A 29 5.57 -13.17 -0.78
N CYS A 30 6.85 -13.51 -0.93
CA CYS A 30 7.28 -14.80 -1.46
C CYS A 30 6.81 -15.96 -0.57
N ILE A 31 6.97 -15.84 0.76
CA ILE A 31 6.50 -16.88 1.69
C ILE A 31 4.97 -16.98 1.65
N ALA A 32 4.28 -15.84 1.66
CA ALA A 32 2.83 -15.80 1.57
C ALA A 32 2.31 -16.38 0.24
N ALA A 33 3.01 -16.14 -0.88
CA ALA A 33 2.64 -16.64 -2.20
C ALA A 33 2.74 -18.17 -2.32
N PHE A 34 3.55 -18.84 -1.50
CA PHE A 34 3.50 -20.31 -1.39
C PHE A 34 2.41 -20.79 -0.44
N LEU A 35 2.08 -20.00 0.60
CA LEU A 35 1.10 -20.38 1.61
C LEU A 35 -0.35 -20.36 1.05
N VAL A 36 -0.67 -19.42 0.16
CA VAL A 36 -1.99 -19.29 -0.47
C VAL A 36 -2.38 -20.53 -1.29
N PRO A 37 -1.61 -20.97 -2.31
CA PRO A 37 -1.97 -22.14 -3.12
C PRO A 37 -1.92 -23.44 -2.32
N VAL A 38 -1.04 -23.55 -1.33
CA VAL A 38 -1.03 -24.71 -0.41
C VAL A 38 -2.31 -24.76 0.41
N GLY A 39 -2.78 -23.61 0.93
CA GLY A 39 -4.06 -23.50 1.63
C GLY A 39 -5.25 -23.83 0.71
N GLU A 40 -5.22 -23.36 -0.54
CA GLU A 40 -6.27 -23.62 -1.53
C GLU A 40 -6.34 -25.11 -1.93
N ILE A 41 -5.20 -25.77 -2.12
CA ILE A 41 -5.16 -27.22 -2.39
C ILE A 41 -5.73 -27.98 -1.20
N VAL A 42 -5.30 -27.66 0.03
CA VAL A 42 -5.83 -28.34 1.23
C VAL A 42 -7.33 -28.10 1.36
N PHE A 43 -7.83 -26.90 1.02
CA PHE A 43 -9.25 -26.59 0.98
C PHE A 43 -10.00 -27.41 -0.08
N ALA A 44 -9.46 -27.49 -1.31
CA ALA A 44 -10.06 -28.24 -2.41
C ALA A 44 -10.21 -29.74 -2.09
N TRP A 45 -9.25 -30.33 -1.37
CA TRP A 45 -9.26 -31.74 -0.96
C TRP A 45 -10.04 -32.01 0.34
N THR A 46 -10.29 -30.99 1.16
CA THR A 46 -11.10 -31.12 2.39
C THR A 46 -12.59 -30.84 2.16
N CYS A 47 -12.96 -30.28 1.00
CA CYS A 47 -14.35 -30.09 0.55
C CYS A 47 -15.03 -31.39 0.06
N THR A 48 -14.91 -32.49 0.80
CA THR A 48 -15.61 -33.76 0.53
C THR A 48 -16.63 -34.03 1.65
N PRO A 49 -17.82 -34.59 1.35
CA PRO A 49 -18.80 -34.97 2.37
C PRO A 49 -18.30 -35.99 3.42
N ASN A 50 -17.16 -36.64 3.19
CA ASN A 50 -16.53 -37.59 4.13
C ASN A 50 -15.63 -36.93 5.19
N VAL A 51 -15.36 -35.63 5.09
CA VAL A 51 -14.40 -34.93 5.95
C VAL A 51 -15.17 -34.09 7.00
N PRO A 52 -14.75 -34.08 8.28
CA PRO A 52 -15.39 -33.24 9.28
C PRO A 52 -15.33 -31.76 8.90
N TRP A 53 -16.43 -31.04 9.15
CA TRP A 53 -16.63 -29.62 8.81
C TRP A 53 -15.52 -28.67 9.32
N ILE A 54 -14.75 -29.10 10.34
CA ILE A 54 -13.63 -28.33 10.90
C ILE A 54 -12.40 -28.28 9.97
N ALA A 55 -12.20 -29.31 9.13
CA ALA A 55 -11.02 -29.41 8.28
C ALA A 55 -10.96 -28.31 7.19
N PRO A 56 -12.03 -28.01 6.43
CA PRO A 56 -12.02 -26.90 5.49
C PRO A 56 -11.92 -25.52 6.20
N ILE A 57 -12.42 -25.40 7.44
CA ILE A 57 -12.26 -24.16 8.23
C ILE A 57 -10.79 -23.96 8.60
N LEU A 58 -10.10 -25.01 9.04
CA LEU A 58 -8.68 -24.96 9.34
C LEU A 58 -7.84 -24.67 8.09
N ALA A 59 -8.25 -25.19 6.92
CA ALA A 59 -7.60 -24.88 5.64
C ALA A 59 -7.77 -23.41 5.22
N GLY A 60 -8.88 -22.76 5.62
CA GLY A 60 -9.12 -21.33 5.37
C GLY A 60 -8.17 -20.40 6.14
N ILE A 61 -7.61 -20.84 7.27
CA ILE A 61 -6.68 -20.03 8.09
C ILE A 61 -5.39 -19.66 7.33
N PRO A 62 -4.60 -20.62 6.81
CA PRO A 62 -3.38 -20.30 6.05
C PRO A 62 -3.69 -19.56 4.75
N PHE A 63 -4.80 -19.89 4.07
CA PHE A 63 -5.25 -19.18 2.87
C PHE A 63 -5.55 -17.70 3.15
N GLY A 64 -6.35 -17.42 4.18
CA GLY A 64 -6.70 -16.06 4.60
C GLY A 64 -5.48 -15.26 5.07
N ALA A 65 -4.63 -15.88 5.89
CA ALA A 65 -3.39 -15.25 6.37
C ALA A 65 -2.43 -14.90 5.20
N GLY A 66 -2.26 -15.83 4.25
CA GLY A 66 -1.46 -15.59 3.05
C GLY A 66 -2.03 -14.46 2.19
N ASN A 67 -3.34 -14.49 1.90
CA ASN A 67 -3.99 -13.47 1.08
C ASN A 67 -3.93 -12.07 1.74
N CYS A 68 -4.17 -11.98 3.05
CA CYS A 68 -4.02 -10.73 3.79
C CYS A 68 -2.58 -10.20 3.75
N ALA A 69 -1.58 -11.08 3.95
CA ALA A 69 -0.18 -10.69 3.86
C ALA A 69 0.16 -10.17 2.46
N VAL A 70 -0.19 -10.89 1.40
CA VAL A 70 0.04 -10.45 0.01
C VAL A 70 -0.61 -9.09 -0.23
N PHE A 71 -1.86 -8.90 0.19
CA PHE A 71 -2.58 -7.64 -0.03
C PHE A 71 -1.89 -6.46 0.69
N ILE A 72 -1.57 -6.63 1.98
CA ILE A 72 -0.91 -5.58 2.78
C ILE A 72 0.45 -5.21 2.19
N TYR A 73 1.30 -6.20 1.89
CA TYR A 73 2.65 -5.93 1.40
C TYR A 73 2.66 -5.44 -0.06
N ALA A 74 1.76 -5.93 -0.92
CA ALA A 74 1.63 -5.44 -2.29
C ALA A 74 1.12 -3.98 -2.33
N SER A 75 0.12 -3.63 -1.51
CA SER A 75 -0.35 -2.24 -1.41
C SER A 75 0.75 -1.32 -0.89
N ASN A 76 1.50 -1.72 0.14
CA ASN A 76 2.63 -0.94 0.64
C ASN A 76 3.76 -0.80 -0.38
N TYR A 77 4.04 -1.85 -1.15
CA TYR A 77 5.01 -1.81 -2.24
C TYR A 77 4.58 -0.82 -3.34
N LEU A 78 3.31 -0.86 -3.76
CA LEU A 78 2.76 0.08 -4.75
C LEU A 78 2.88 1.52 -4.26
N ILE A 79 2.56 1.80 -3.00
CA ILE A 79 2.68 3.15 -2.42
C ILE A 79 4.13 3.64 -2.46
N GLN A 80 5.08 2.79 -2.04
CA GLN A 80 6.51 3.15 -2.02
C GLN A 80 7.16 3.20 -3.41
N SER A 81 6.64 2.45 -4.38
CA SER A 81 7.14 2.44 -5.75
C SER A 81 6.59 3.59 -6.59
N TYR A 82 5.31 3.96 -6.41
CA TYR A 82 4.60 4.92 -7.25
C TYR A 82 4.43 6.32 -6.65
N GLY A 83 4.81 6.54 -5.38
CA GLY A 83 4.90 7.88 -4.77
C GLY A 83 3.64 8.73 -5.01
N ILE A 84 3.73 9.74 -5.88
CA ILE A 84 2.63 10.67 -6.24
C ILE A 84 1.46 9.95 -6.89
N TYR A 85 1.72 8.96 -7.75
CA TYR A 85 0.68 8.19 -8.44
C TYR A 85 0.25 6.95 -7.66
N ALA A 86 0.67 6.81 -6.39
CA ALA A 86 0.28 5.70 -5.53
C ALA A 86 -1.23 5.52 -5.44
N ALA A 87 -1.99 6.61 -5.31
CA ALA A 87 -3.45 6.57 -5.24
C ALA A 87 -4.09 6.00 -6.52
N SER A 88 -3.58 6.39 -7.70
CA SER A 88 -4.05 5.89 -9.00
C SER A 88 -3.67 4.43 -9.21
N ALA A 89 -2.45 4.04 -8.86
CA ALA A 89 -2.00 2.66 -8.95
C ALA A 89 -2.82 1.74 -8.01
N LEU A 90 -3.11 2.20 -6.80
CA LEU A 90 -3.93 1.46 -5.84
C LEU A 90 -5.39 1.36 -6.31
N ALA A 91 -5.94 2.43 -6.89
CA ALA A 91 -7.26 2.41 -7.51
C ALA A 91 -7.33 1.44 -8.69
N GLY A 92 -6.33 1.45 -9.58
CA GLY A 92 -6.23 0.50 -10.69
C GLY A 92 -6.16 -0.95 -10.22
N ASN A 93 -5.37 -1.23 -9.18
CA ASN A 93 -5.31 -2.54 -8.55
C ASN A 93 -6.67 -2.97 -7.98
N ALA A 94 -7.40 -2.06 -7.34
CA ALA A 94 -8.74 -2.34 -6.83
C ALA A 94 -9.74 -2.64 -7.96
N VAL A 95 -9.68 -1.90 -9.07
CA VAL A 95 -10.55 -2.13 -10.24
C VAL A 95 -10.27 -3.48 -10.88
N LEU A 96 -9.01 -3.84 -11.12
CA LEU A 96 -8.64 -5.12 -11.70
C LEU A 96 -9.12 -6.28 -10.82
N ARG A 97 -8.92 -6.18 -9.50
CA ARG A 97 -9.39 -7.18 -8.53
C ARG A 97 -10.91 -7.32 -8.57
N SER A 98 -11.64 -6.19 -8.61
CA SER A 98 -13.10 -6.21 -8.69
C SER A 98 -13.59 -6.78 -10.02
N ALA A 99 -12.92 -6.49 -11.13
CA ALA A 99 -13.25 -7.05 -12.43
C ALA A 99 -13.05 -8.57 -12.47
N MET A 100 -11.91 -9.06 -11.95
CA MET A 100 -11.66 -10.51 -11.82
C MET A 100 -12.67 -11.17 -10.87
N GLY A 101 -12.94 -10.54 -9.72
CA GLY A 101 -13.95 -11.01 -8.76
C GLY A 101 -15.37 -11.03 -9.32
N GLY A 102 -15.69 -10.17 -10.29
CA GLY A 102 -16.97 -10.20 -11.02
C GLY A 102 -17.00 -11.23 -12.15
N ALA A 103 -15.86 -11.53 -12.77
CA ALA A 103 -15.76 -12.52 -13.85
C ALA A 103 -15.80 -13.97 -13.33
N LEU A 104 -15.21 -14.25 -12.15
CA LEU A 104 -15.16 -15.59 -11.57
C LEU A 104 -16.55 -16.22 -11.35
N PRO A 105 -17.56 -15.53 -10.80
CA PRO A 105 -18.92 -16.06 -10.67
C PRO A 105 -19.60 -16.38 -12.00
N LEU A 106 -19.24 -15.68 -13.08
CA LEU A 106 -19.80 -15.91 -14.41
C LEU A 106 -19.19 -17.17 -15.06
N ALA A 107 -17.90 -17.42 -14.85
CA ALA A 107 -17.21 -18.61 -15.34
C ALA A 107 -17.31 -19.83 -14.40
N GLY A 108 -17.60 -19.60 -13.13
CA GLY A 108 -17.62 -20.61 -12.06
C GLY A 108 -18.56 -21.78 -12.31
N PRO A 109 -19.85 -21.57 -12.66
CA PRO A 109 -20.79 -22.67 -12.90
C PRO A 109 -20.34 -23.61 -14.01
N SER A 110 -19.80 -23.07 -15.11
CA SER A 110 -19.28 -23.86 -16.22
C SER A 110 -18.05 -24.68 -15.81
N MET A 111 -17.13 -24.05 -15.07
CA MET A 111 -15.92 -24.72 -14.57
C MET A 111 -16.24 -25.85 -13.58
N TYR A 112 -17.15 -25.61 -12.63
CA TYR A 112 -17.55 -26.61 -11.64
C TYR A 112 -18.36 -27.75 -12.28
N ALA A 113 -19.17 -27.48 -13.30
CA ALA A 113 -19.94 -28.50 -14.01
C ALA A 113 -19.04 -29.49 -14.80
N SER A 114 -17.93 -29.02 -15.36
CA SER A 114 -17.02 -29.87 -16.15
C SER A 114 -16.00 -30.64 -15.32
N LEU A 115 -15.44 -30.05 -14.24
CA LEU A 115 -14.31 -30.63 -13.50
C LEU A 115 -14.69 -31.14 -12.10
N GLY A 116 -15.81 -30.70 -11.54
CA GLY A 116 -16.16 -30.97 -10.14
C GLY A 116 -15.29 -30.21 -9.12
N PRO A 117 -15.64 -30.29 -7.82
CA PRO A 117 -15.09 -29.40 -6.78
C PRO A 117 -13.60 -29.59 -6.50
N HIS A 118 -13.11 -30.82 -6.59
CA HIS A 118 -11.71 -31.16 -6.27
C HIS A 118 -10.74 -30.65 -7.34
N TRP A 119 -11.09 -30.92 -8.61
CA TRP A 119 -10.25 -30.53 -9.74
C TRP A 119 -10.34 -29.03 -10.02
N SER A 120 -11.49 -28.39 -9.81
CA SER A 120 -11.62 -26.94 -9.97
C SER A 120 -10.72 -26.17 -9.00
N GLY A 121 -10.72 -26.53 -7.71
CA GLY A 121 -9.84 -25.90 -6.71
C GLY A 121 -8.36 -26.20 -6.91
N THR A 122 -8.01 -27.41 -7.36
CA THR A 122 -6.60 -27.75 -7.65
C THR A 122 -6.07 -27.02 -8.90
N MET A 123 -6.91 -26.82 -9.92
CA MET A 123 -6.56 -26.04 -11.11
C MET A 123 -6.33 -24.57 -10.80
N LEU A 124 -7.18 -23.97 -9.94
CA LEU A 124 -6.99 -22.59 -9.48
C LEU A 124 -5.66 -22.44 -8.73
N ALA A 125 -5.37 -23.34 -7.78
CA ALA A 125 -4.11 -23.32 -7.07
C ALA A 125 -2.88 -23.54 -7.98
N LEU A 126 -3.02 -24.32 -9.04
CA LEU A 126 -1.97 -24.49 -10.07
C LEU A 126 -1.71 -23.19 -10.84
N ILE A 127 -2.77 -22.46 -11.19
CA ILE A 127 -2.65 -21.13 -11.82
C ILE A 127 -1.96 -20.16 -10.86
N GLU A 128 -2.36 -20.13 -9.58
CA GLU A 128 -1.68 -19.33 -8.57
C GLU A 128 -0.20 -19.69 -8.45
N PHE A 129 0.12 -20.98 -8.46
CA PHE A 129 1.51 -21.47 -8.42
C PHE A 129 2.32 -21.00 -9.64
N ALA A 130 1.71 -20.99 -10.83
CA ALA A 130 2.31 -20.46 -12.04
C ALA A 130 2.56 -18.94 -11.98
N MET A 131 1.83 -18.21 -11.11
CA MET A 131 2.00 -16.78 -10.89
C MET A 131 3.09 -16.45 -9.84
N ILE A 132 3.48 -17.38 -8.97
CA ILE A 132 4.58 -17.23 -7.98
C ILE A 132 5.92 -16.73 -8.56
N PRO A 133 6.42 -17.20 -9.71
CA PRO A 133 7.70 -16.73 -10.25
C PRO A 133 7.69 -15.24 -10.62
N ILE A 134 6.52 -14.65 -10.89
CA ILE A 134 6.39 -13.24 -11.29
C ILE A 134 6.90 -12.28 -10.19
N PRO A 135 6.40 -12.33 -8.93
CA PRO A 135 6.94 -11.51 -7.84
C PRO A 135 8.39 -11.84 -7.49
N LEU A 136 8.84 -13.09 -7.64
CA LEU A 136 10.25 -13.48 -7.44
C LEU A 136 11.20 -12.84 -8.46
N ILE A 137 10.77 -12.76 -9.73
CA ILE A 137 11.54 -12.09 -10.78
C ILE A 137 11.55 -10.58 -10.54
N PHE A 138 10.41 -10.00 -10.16
CA PHE A 138 10.32 -8.59 -9.76
C PHE A 138 11.17 -8.28 -8.53
N TYR A 139 11.32 -9.20 -7.58
CA TYR A 139 12.23 -9.06 -6.45
C TYR A 139 13.69 -8.94 -6.89
N ARG A 140 14.13 -9.83 -7.79
CA ARG A 140 15.52 -9.91 -8.25
C ARG A 140 15.88 -8.78 -9.23
N TYR A 141 14.94 -8.36 -10.08
CA TYR A 141 15.16 -7.41 -11.17
C TYR A 141 14.48 -6.05 -10.99
N GLY A 142 13.70 -5.85 -9.92
CA GLY A 142 12.92 -4.63 -9.67
C GLY A 142 13.76 -3.35 -9.70
N HIS A 143 14.96 -3.38 -9.12
CA HIS A 143 15.89 -2.25 -9.15
C HIS A 143 16.32 -1.88 -10.59
N ARG A 144 16.51 -2.87 -11.49
CA ARG A 144 16.89 -2.65 -12.89
C ARG A 144 15.73 -2.10 -13.73
N ILE A 145 14.50 -2.52 -13.44
CA ILE A 145 13.28 -2.02 -14.11
C ILE A 145 12.96 -0.60 -13.63
N ARG A 146 13.15 -0.31 -12.34
CA ARG A 146 12.96 1.01 -11.74
C ARG A 146 13.94 2.04 -12.33
N MET A 147 15.20 1.65 -12.56
CA MET A 147 16.21 2.54 -13.16
C MET A 147 16.01 2.82 -14.67
N LYS A 148 15.28 1.96 -15.39
CA LYS A 148 15.05 2.10 -16.84
C LYS A 148 13.69 2.71 -17.21
N SER A 149 12.75 2.81 -16.27
CA SER A 149 11.39 3.27 -16.60
C SER A 149 11.29 4.79 -16.68
N ILE A 150 10.79 5.28 -17.82
CA ILE A 150 10.43 6.69 -18.07
C ILE A 150 9.48 7.22 -16.98
N LEU A 151 8.62 6.35 -16.43
CA LEU A 151 7.68 6.69 -15.36
C LEU A 151 8.38 7.20 -14.09
N ILE A 152 9.54 6.65 -13.73
CA ILE A 152 10.30 7.07 -12.53
C ILE A 152 10.90 8.46 -12.73
N ARG A 153 11.31 8.79 -13.96
CA ARG A 153 11.77 10.15 -14.32
C ARG A 153 10.64 11.16 -14.24
N THR A 154 9.49 10.85 -14.86
CA THR A 154 8.30 11.72 -14.82
C THR A 154 7.78 11.92 -13.39
N MET A 155 7.76 10.86 -12.57
CA MET A 155 7.38 10.97 -11.14
C MET A 155 8.32 11.87 -10.36
N ARG A 156 9.64 11.82 -10.61
CA ARG A 156 10.60 12.69 -9.93
C ARG A 156 10.38 14.16 -10.31
N GLU A 157 10.15 14.43 -11.59
CA GLU A 157 9.87 15.79 -12.07
C GLU A 157 8.57 16.36 -11.49
N ASP A 158 7.52 15.55 -11.40
CA ASP A 158 6.26 15.96 -10.78
C ASP A 158 6.38 16.10 -9.25
N GLN A 159 7.23 15.28 -8.60
CA GLN A 159 7.49 15.39 -7.15
C GLN A 159 8.13 16.74 -6.85
N GLU A 160 9.16 17.09 -7.62
CA GLU A 160 9.86 18.37 -7.48
C GLU A 160 8.93 19.56 -7.75
N LYS A 161 7.99 19.47 -8.71
CA LYS A 161 6.98 20.51 -8.95
C LYS A 161 6.01 20.66 -7.77
N LEU A 162 5.55 19.54 -7.21
CA LEU A 162 4.64 19.55 -6.06
C LEU A 162 5.31 20.08 -4.80
N ASP A 163 6.54 19.67 -4.52
CA ASP A 163 7.28 20.16 -3.35
C ASP A 163 7.59 21.66 -3.48
N LYS A 164 7.97 22.13 -4.68
CA LYS A 164 8.08 23.58 -4.97
C LYS A 164 6.77 24.32 -4.73
N ARG A 165 5.63 23.74 -5.11
CA ARG A 165 4.30 24.33 -4.87
C ARG A 165 3.95 24.36 -3.37
N LYS A 166 4.23 23.29 -2.63
CA LYS A 166 4.02 23.22 -1.17
C LYS A 166 4.86 24.25 -0.43
N VAL A 167 6.17 24.32 -0.70
CA VAL A 167 7.06 25.31 -0.08
C VAL A 167 6.59 26.74 -0.34
N LYS A 168 6.18 27.05 -1.57
CA LYS A 168 5.60 28.37 -1.90
C LYS A 168 4.29 28.64 -1.15
N ALA A 169 3.43 27.65 -1.01
CA ALA A 169 2.17 27.78 -0.28
C ALA A 169 2.41 27.99 1.22
N THR A 170 3.32 27.22 1.83
CA THR A 170 3.69 27.35 3.25
C THR A 170 4.33 28.72 3.53
N ALA A 171 5.28 29.16 2.70
CA ALA A 171 5.91 30.46 2.85
C ALA A 171 4.91 31.63 2.69
N ARG A 172 3.90 31.47 1.83
CA ARG A 172 2.80 32.45 1.71
C ARG A 172 1.92 32.45 2.95
N GLN A 173 1.62 31.28 3.53
CA GLN A 173 0.86 31.17 4.77
C GLN A 173 1.61 31.77 5.96
N GLU A 174 2.91 31.54 6.07
CA GLU A 174 3.75 32.16 7.12
C GLU A 174 3.78 33.69 6.98
N ARG A 175 3.95 34.22 5.77
CA ARG A 175 3.89 35.69 5.56
C ARG A 175 2.55 36.28 5.99
N LEU A 176 1.45 35.63 5.64
CA LEU A 176 0.12 36.08 6.04
C LEU A 176 -0.11 36.00 7.55
N ARG A 177 0.48 35.01 8.23
CA ARG A 177 0.45 34.90 9.70
C ARG A 177 1.21 36.03 10.37
N VAL A 178 2.43 36.31 9.91
CA VAL A 178 3.25 37.41 10.44
C VAL A 178 2.56 38.75 10.22
N GLU A 179 1.99 38.98 9.03
CA GLU A 179 1.26 40.22 8.71
C GLU A 179 -0.04 40.38 9.54
N GLN A 180 -0.65 39.27 9.96
CA GLN A 180 -1.79 39.28 10.90
C GLN A 180 -1.34 39.57 12.34
N GLU A 181 -0.25 38.95 12.80
CA GLU A 181 0.33 39.21 14.13
C GLU A 181 0.77 40.68 14.25
N ASP A 182 1.45 41.22 13.23
CA ASP A 182 1.87 42.63 13.21
C ASP A 182 0.66 43.58 13.25
N ALA A 183 -0.42 43.26 12.52
CA ALA A 183 -1.65 44.05 12.53
C ALA A 183 -2.42 43.97 13.86
N GLU A 184 -2.45 42.80 14.52
CA GLU A 184 -3.03 42.66 15.87
C GLU A 184 -2.24 43.45 16.91
N LEU A 185 -0.90 43.38 16.87
CA LEU A 185 -0.03 44.17 17.75
C LEU A 185 -0.25 45.68 17.55
N ASP A 186 -0.35 46.16 16.31
CA ASP A 186 -0.63 47.57 16.00
C ASP A 186 -1.99 48.02 16.54
N ILE A 187 -3.01 47.17 16.46
CA ILE A 187 -4.34 47.46 17.01
C ILE A 187 -4.29 47.50 18.55
N GLU A 188 -3.61 46.55 19.18
CA GLU A 188 -3.50 46.47 20.65
C GLU A 188 -2.76 47.68 21.22
N VAL A 189 -1.62 48.05 20.63
CA VAL A 189 -0.87 49.27 20.99
C VAL A 189 -1.71 50.54 20.78
N LYS A 190 -2.49 50.62 19.70
CA LYS A 190 -3.37 51.76 19.44
C LYS A 190 -4.54 51.85 20.43
N THR A 191 -5.02 50.70 20.91
CA THR A 191 -6.12 50.63 21.88
C THR A 191 -5.63 51.02 23.28
N GLU A 192 -4.44 50.57 23.67
CA GLU A 192 -3.80 50.97 24.93
C GLU A 192 -3.46 52.46 24.98
N THR A 193 -2.91 53.02 23.89
CA THR A 193 -2.58 54.46 23.81
C THR A 193 -3.84 55.35 23.87
N MET A 194 -4.91 54.99 23.15
CA MET A 194 -6.19 55.71 23.25
C MET A 194 -6.88 55.58 24.61
N GLY A 195 -6.70 54.46 25.31
CA GLY A 195 -7.19 54.28 26.68
C GLY A 195 -6.48 55.20 27.68
N LYS A 196 -5.16 55.37 27.53
CA LYS A 196 -4.35 56.29 28.34
C LYS A 196 -4.72 57.76 28.12
N GLU A 197 -4.90 58.17 26.86
CA GLU A 197 -5.25 59.55 26.50
C GLU A 197 -6.63 59.98 27.06
N LYS A 198 -7.60 59.05 27.13
CA LYS A 198 -8.90 59.31 27.76
C LYS A 198 -8.86 59.34 29.29
N GLY A 199 -7.93 58.61 29.91
CA GLY A 199 -7.72 58.62 31.36
C GLY A 199 -7.14 59.95 31.85
N ASP A 200 -6.20 60.52 31.11
CA ASP A 200 -5.53 61.79 31.44
C ASP A 200 -6.41 63.03 31.19
N LEU A 201 -7.47 62.94 30.38
CA LEU A 201 -8.44 64.03 30.17
C LEU A 201 -9.62 64.03 31.16
N SER A 202 -9.71 63.04 32.06
CA SER A 202 -10.80 62.90 33.06
C SER A 202 -10.32 63.02 34.52
N ALA A 203 -9.04 63.32 34.75
CA ALA A 203 -8.44 63.64 36.05
C ALA A 203 -8.10 65.13 36.14
#